data_AF-A0AA90NIM5-F1
#
_entry.id   AF-A0AA90NIM5-F1
#
_cell.length_a   1.000
_cell.length_b   1.000
_cell.length_c   1.000
_cell.angle_alpha   90.00
_cell.angle_beta   90.00
_cell.angle_gamma   90.00
#
_symmetry.space_group_name_H-M   'P 1'
#
loop_
_entity.id
_entity.type
_entity.pdbx_description
1 polymer ?
#
loop_
_entity_poly.entity_id
_entity_poly.type
_entity_poly.pdbx_seq_one_letter_code
_entity_poly.pdbx_strand_id
1 'polypeptide(L)'
;MPTNYVLIDYENVQPKNFEILENHPFKVFVFVGANQVKVPFDLAVAMQALGKNAKYIKISGNGPNALDFHIAYYIGELATEDPKGYFHIISKDTGFDPLIKHLKSRNIRVLREKDLAEIPVLRISNATNRDEKITAIIKNLSGRGQSIPRKVKTLTNTINSLFTDKLEEKELLSIVKKLQEQKYIVVSENNVSYKLPH
;
A
#
# COMPACT_ATOMS: atom_id res chain seq x y z
N MET A 1 -16.29 -3.67 11.36
CA MET A 1 -15.09 -4.12 10.62
C MET A 1 -13.87 -3.94 11.52
N PRO A 2 -12.85 -4.80 11.45
CA PRO A 2 -11.62 -4.59 12.22
C PRO A 2 -10.92 -3.30 11.80
N THR A 3 -10.30 -2.59 12.75
CA THR A 3 -9.49 -1.41 12.43
C THR A 3 -8.21 -1.84 11.73
N ASN A 4 -7.87 -1.16 10.64
CA ASN A 4 -6.67 -1.44 9.86
C ASN A 4 -5.59 -0.43 10.25
N TYR A 5 -4.48 -0.94 10.77
CA TYR A 5 -3.30 -0.19 11.20
C TYR A 5 -2.23 -0.31 10.12
N VAL A 6 -1.78 0.80 9.56
CA VAL A 6 -0.74 0.85 8.54
C VAL A 6 0.53 1.42 9.17
N LEU A 7 1.56 0.60 9.33
CA LEU A 7 2.83 0.95 9.93
C LEU A 7 3.87 1.07 8.82
N ILE A 8 4.28 2.29 8.51
CA ILE A 8 5.17 2.60 7.39
C ILE A 8 6.59 2.75 7.92
N ASP A 9 7.47 1.88 7.47
CA ASP A 9 8.91 1.99 7.65
C ASP A 9 9.45 3.03 6.65
N TYR A 10 9.47 4.29 7.05
CA TYR A 10 9.79 5.38 6.12
C TYR A 10 11.26 5.44 5.72
N GLU A 11 12.13 4.79 6.49
CA GLU A 11 13.56 4.65 6.17
C GLU A 11 13.76 3.68 5.00
N ASN A 12 13.02 2.56 5.00
CA ASN A 12 13.11 1.55 3.97
C ASN A 12 12.24 1.85 2.73
N VAL A 13 11.05 2.42 2.95
CA VAL A 13 10.08 2.70 1.88
C VAL A 13 9.57 4.13 1.93
N GLN A 14 9.52 4.75 0.76
CA GLN A 14 8.88 6.05 0.58
C GLN A 14 7.78 5.88 -0.47
N PRO A 15 6.58 5.43 -0.04
CA PRO A 15 5.44 5.33 -0.93
C PRO A 15 5.21 6.67 -1.63
N LYS A 16 4.68 6.64 -2.85
CA LYS A 16 4.36 7.88 -3.60
C LYS A 16 2.86 8.11 -3.78
N ASN A 17 2.06 7.17 -3.29
CA ASN A 17 0.64 7.01 -3.53
C ASN A 17 -0.15 7.18 -2.22
N PHE A 18 0.08 8.29 -1.51
CA PHE A 18 -0.56 8.54 -0.22
C PHE A 18 -2.05 8.85 -0.33
N GLU A 19 -2.55 9.27 -1.50
CA GLU A 19 -3.97 9.49 -1.81
C GLU A 19 -4.85 8.26 -1.53
N ILE A 20 -4.24 7.06 -1.59
CA ILE A 20 -4.91 5.80 -1.29
C ILE A 20 -5.33 5.72 0.19
N LEU A 21 -4.62 6.41 1.09
CA LEU A 21 -4.93 6.41 2.51
C LEU A 21 -6.19 7.21 2.84
N GLU A 22 -6.47 8.29 2.09
CA GLU A 22 -7.56 9.24 2.38
C GLU A 22 -8.95 8.61 2.24
N ASN A 23 -9.07 7.55 1.42
CA ASN A 23 -10.35 6.95 1.07
C ASN A 23 -10.76 5.77 1.96
N HIS A 24 -9.92 5.40 2.93
CA HIS A 24 -10.14 4.22 3.76
C HIS A 24 -9.97 4.54 5.25
N PRO A 25 -10.70 3.84 6.14
CA PRO A 25 -10.63 4.07 7.58
C PRO A 25 -9.36 3.46 8.20
N PHE A 26 -8.19 3.85 7.69
CA PHE A 26 -6.90 3.42 8.20
C PHE A 26 -6.43 4.29 9.36
N LYS A 27 -5.75 3.66 10.32
CA LYS A 27 -4.89 4.36 11.26
C LYS A 27 -3.44 4.21 10.79
N VAL A 28 -2.81 5.31 10.42
CA VAL A 28 -1.50 5.35 9.76
C VAL A 28 -0.42 5.84 10.72
N PHE A 29 0.65 5.07 10.83
CA PHE A 29 1.81 5.35 11.67
C PHE A 29 3.04 5.37 10.77
N VAL A 30 3.63 6.55 10.59
CA VAL A 30 4.84 6.75 9.77
C VAL A 30 6.04 6.81 10.70
N PHE A 31 6.87 5.78 10.67
CA PHE A 31 8.10 5.70 11.45
C PHE A 31 9.24 6.37 10.69
N VAL A 32 9.82 7.40 11.29
CA VAL A 32 10.84 8.24 10.67
C VAL A 32 12.16 8.05 11.41
N GLY A 33 13.22 7.69 10.67
CA GLY A 33 14.57 7.48 11.21
C GLY A 33 15.12 8.70 11.95
N ALA A 34 16.01 8.50 12.93
CA ALA A 34 16.51 9.58 13.77
C ALA A 34 17.24 10.67 12.97
N ASN A 35 18.00 10.26 11.95
CA ASN A 35 18.74 11.15 11.05
C ASN A 35 17.86 11.85 10.01
N GLN A 36 16.59 11.47 9.89
CA GLN A 36 15.70 12.05 8.90
C GLN A 36 15.11 13.36 9.43
N VAL A 37 15.50 14.44 8.76
CA VAL A 37 15.16 15.82 9.14
C VAL A 37 13.97 16.38 8.36
N LYS A 38 13.59 15.75 7.24
CA LYS A 38 12.52 16.22 6.36
C LYS A 38 11.65 15.08 5.84
N VAL A 39 10.40 15.40 5.62
CA VAL A 39 9.43 14.60 4.86
C VAL A 39 8.98 15.39 3.63
N PRO A 40 8.63 14.74 2.51
CA PRO A 40 8.05 15.40 1.35
C PRO A 40 6.74 16.10 1.70
N PHE A 41 6.46 17.20 1.00
CA PHE A 41 5.24 17.97 1.20
C PHE A 41 3.97 17.13 0.96
N ASP A 42 3.96 16.31 -0.10
CA ASP A 42 2.81 15.46 -0.44
C ASP A 42 2.46 14.47 0.67
N LEU A 43 3.47 13.93 1.39
CA LEU A 43 3.25 13.09 2.56
C LEU A 43 2.64 13.89 3.71
N ALA A 44 3.13 15.12 3.94
CA ALA A 44 2.58 16.00 4.96
C ALA A 44 1.10 16.32 4.71
N VAL A 45 0.74 16.64 3.47
CA VAL A 45 -0.64 16.90 3.05
C VAL A 45 -1.53 15.68 3.32
N ALA A 46 -1.12 14.49 2.88
CA ALA A 46 -1.92 13.27 3.07
C ALA A 46 -2.10 12.91 4.56
N MET A 47 -1.04 13.05 5.36
CA MET A 47 -1.12 12.80 6.82
C MET A 47 -2.01 13.83 7.52
N GLN A 48 -2.01 15.08 7.08
CA GLN A 48 -2.92 16.12 7.60
C GLN A 48 -4.38 15.84 7.23
N ALA A 49 -4.65 15.38 6.00
CA ALA A 49 -5.99 15.02 5.55
C ALA A 49 -6.60 13.87 6.38
N LEU A 50 -5.77 12.94 6.86
CA LEU A 50 -6.18 11.84 7.75
C LEU A 50 -6.48 12.31 9.19
N GLY A 51 -6.04 13.50 9.57
CA GLY A 51 -6.27 14.09 10.89
C GLY A 51 -5.83 13.17 12.04
N LYS A 52 -6.76 12.88 12.96
CA LYS A 52 -6.49 12.03 14.15
C LYS A 52 -6.12 10.58 13.83
N ASN A 53 -6.31 10.15 12.58
CA ASN A 53 -6.00 8.79 12.16
C ASN A 53 -4.56 8.64 11.66
N ALA A 54 -3.76 9.71 11.66
CA ALA A 54 -2.38 9.68 11.19
C ALA A 54 -1.41 10.22 12.24
N LYS A 55 -0.25 9.55 12.39
CA LYS A 55 0.80 9.96 13.33
C LYS A 55 2.19 9.73 12.75
N TYR A 56 3.06 10.72 12.91
CA TYR A 56 4.49 10.56 12.73
C TYR A 56 5.14 10.07 14.02
N ILE A 57 5.98 9.06 13.93
CA ILE A 57 6.80 8.55 15.03
C ILE A 57 8.25 8.72 14.62
N LYS A 58 8.89 9.79 15.10
CA LYS A 58 10.32 9.97 14.92
C LYS A 58 11.05 9.16 15.99
N ILE A 59 11.86 8.19 15.57
CA ILE A 59 12.65 7.39 16.50
C ILE A 59 13.85 8.20 17.02
N SER A 60 14.30 7.87 18.23
CA SER A 60 15.50 8.45 18.83
C SER A 60 16.64 7.44 18.79
N GLY A 61 17.85 7.90 18.46
CA GLY A 61 19.03 7.05 18.38
C GLY A 61 19.23 6.39 17.02
N ASN A 62 20.50 6.09 16.72
CA ASN A 62 20.93 5.39 15.52
C ASN A 62 21.47 4.03 15.92
N GLY A 63 20.95 2.97 15.32
CA GLY A 63 21.41 1.61 15.54
C GLY A 63 20.87 0.68 14.47
N PRO A 64 21.54 -0.47 14.21
CA PRO A 64 21.01 -1.46 13.28
C PRO A 64 19.59 -1.85 13.68
N ASN A 65 18.65 -1.81 12.73
CA ASN A 65 17.25 -2.21 12.91
C ASN A 65 16.49 -1.42 14.00
N ALA A 66 16.98 -0.23 14.37
CA ALA A 66 16.35 0.58 15.42
C ALA A 66 14.89 0.88 15.09
N LEU A 67 14.58 1.19 13.83
CA LEU A 67 13.23 1.48 13.38
C LEU A 67 12.33 0.23 13.44
N ASP A 68 12.85 -0.93 13.05
CA ASP A 68 12.13 -2.21 13.09
C ASP A 68 11.70 -2.58 14.50
N PHE A 69 12.56 -2.35 15.50
CA PHE A 69 12.21 -2.57 16.90
C PHE A 69 11.11 -1.64 17.39
N HIS A 70 11.08 -0.38 16.93
CA HIS A 70 9.97 0.52 17.24
C HIS A 70 8.67 0.04 16.60
N ILE A 71 8.70 -0.40 15.34
CA ILE A 71 7.53 -0.98 14.68
C ILE A 71 7.03 -2.20 15.47
N ALA A 72 7.93 -3.12 15.86
CA ALA A 72 7.58 -4.30 16.63
C ALA A 72 6.93 -3.94 17.98
N TYR A 73 7.49 -2.96 18.71
CA TYR A 73 6.93 -2.44 19.95
C TYR A 73 5.50 -1.91 19.75
N TYR A 74 5.30 -1.04 18.76
CA TYR A 74 4.00 -0.41 18.51
C TYR A 74 2.94 -1.44 18.07
N ILE A 75 3.32 -2.48 17.31
CA ILE A 75 2.39 -3.56 16.99
C ILE A 75 1.97 -4.30 18.27
N GLY A 76 2.89 -4.56 19.20
CA GLY A 76 2.58 -5.19 20.48
C GLY A 76 1.63 -4.36 21.35
N GLU A 77 1.90 -3.06 21.46
CA GLU A 77 1.05 -2.10 22.18
C GLU A 77 -0.36 -2.04 21.57
N LEU A 78 -0.44 -1.79 20.25
CA LEU A 78 -1.72 -1.69 19.54
C LEU A 78 -2.50 -3.01 19.52
N ALA A 79 -1.83 -4.16 19.45
CA ALA A 79 -2.49 -5.47 19.53
C ALA A 79 -3.07 -5.74 20.93
N THR A 80 -2.54 -5.09 21.97
CA THR A 80 -3.10 -5.14 23.32
C THR A 80 -4.32 -4.24 23.44
N GLU A 81 -4.26 -3.03 22.87
CA GLU A 81 -5.38 -2.08 22.87
C GLU A 81 -6.54 -2.52 21.98
N ASP A 82 -6.23 -3.07 20.80
CA ASP A 82 -7.19 -3.56 19.82
C ASP A 82 -6.80 -4.97 19.33
N PRO A 83 -7.20 -6.02 20.09
CA PRO A 83 -6.92 -7.42 19.73
C PRO A 83 -7.55 -7.88 18.41
N LYS A 84 -8.52 -7.13 17.88
CA LYS A 84 -9.19 -7.43 16.60
C LYS A 84 -8.59 -6.65 15.43
N GLY A 85 -7.63 -5.76 15.69
CA GLY A 85 -6.94 -4.96 14.70
C GLY A 85 -6.25 -5.81 13.63
N TYR A 86 -6.10 -5.24 12.45
CA TYR A 86 -5.33 -5.79 11.35
C TYR A 86 -4.13 -4.88 11.08
N PHE A 87 -2.92 -5.41 11.22
CA PHE A 87 -1.67 -4.68 11.08
C PHE A 87 -1.03 -4.93 9.72
N HIS A 88 -0.67 -3.85 9.03
CA HIS A 88 0.00 -3.85 7.74
C HIS A 88 1.34 -3.14 7.89
N ILE A 89 2.44 -3.90 7.82
CA ILE A 89 3.80 -3.35 7.82
C ILE A 89 4.15 -3.03 6.37
N ILE A 90 4.42 -1.76 6.08
CA ILE A 90 4.88 -1.33 4.75
C ILE A 90 6.39 -1.21 4.82
N SER A 91 7.08 -2.25 4.36
CA SER A 91 8.55 -2.33 4.31
C SER A 91 9.00 -3.41 3.30
N LYS A 92 10.09 -3.15 2.58
CA LYS A 92 10.74 -4.16 1.73
C LYS A 92 11.63 -5.09 2.54
N ASP A 93 11.97 -4.76 3.78
CA ASP A 93 12.81 -5.60 4.61
C ASP A 93 12.13 -6.94 4.98
N THR A 94 12.80 -8.05 4.67
CA THR A 94 12.38 -9.40 5.05
C THR A 94 12.69 -9.72 6.51
N GLY A 95 13.44 -8.88 7.22
CA GLY A 95 13.73 -9.01 8.65
C GLY A 95 12.48 -9.06 9.54
N PHE A 96 11.35 -8.53 9.08
CA PHE A 96 10.05 -8.64 9.76
C PHE A 96 9.39 -10.02 9.63
N ASP A 97 9.78 -10.87 8.68
CA ASP A 97 9.07 -12.13 8.40
C ASP A 97 9.02 -13.09 9.61
N PRO A 98 10.11 -13.25 10.42
CA PRO A 98 10.06 -13.99 11.68
C PRO A 98 9.09 -13.39 12.71
N LEU A 99 9.04 -12.06 12.84
CA LEU A 99 8.10 -11.37 13.74
C LEU A 99 6.65 -11.64 13.32
N ILE A 100 6.35 -11.51 12.03
CA ILE A 100 5.03 -11.77 11.46
C ILE A 100 4.58 -13.20 11.75
N LYS A 101 5.48 -14.18 11.58
CA LYS A 101 5.21 -15.58 11.90
C LYS A 101 4.87 -15.76 13.39
N HIS A 102 5.61 -15.11 14.28
CA HIS A 102 5.36 -15.17 15.72
C HIS A 102 4.01 -14.51 16.09
N LEU A 103 3.71 -13.33 15.56
CA LEU A 103 2.47 -12.63 15.84
C LEU A 103 1.25 -13.42 15.33
N LYS A 104 1.35 -14.04 14.14
CA LYS A 104 0.30 -14.93 13.62
C LYS A 104 0.04 -16.14 14.50
N SER A 105 1.07 -16.76 15.10
CA SER A 105 0.86 -17.88 16.03
C SER A 105 0.17 -17.47 17.34
N ARG A 106 0.19 -16.16 17.66
CA ARG A 106 -0.56 -15.54 18.75
C ARG A 106 -1.97 -15.06 18.33
N ASN A 107 -2.44 -15.45 17.15
CA ASN A 107 -3.70 -14.98 16.55
C ASN A 107 -3.77 -13.47 16.25
N ILE A 108 -2.62 -12.80 16.17
CA ILE A 108 -2.55 -11.39 15.76
C ILE A 108 -2.52 -11.33 14.24
N ARG A 109 -3.42 -10.52 13.65
CA ARG A 109 -3.55 -10.37 12.21
C ARG A 109 -2.52 -9.36 11.70
N VAL A 110 -1.42 -9.86 11.16
CA VAL A 110 -0.37 -9.01 10.61
C VAL A 110 0.08 -9.49 9.24
N LEU A 111 0.39 -8.54 8.34
CA LEU A 111 0.99 -8.79 7.04
C LEU A 111 2.07 -7.75 6.76
N ARG A 112 3.08 -8.11 5.95
CA ARG A 112 4.02 -7.15 5.39
C ARG A 112 3.83 -7.03 3.89
N GLU A 113 3.96 -5.81 3.43
CA GLU A 113 3.84 -5.43 2.03
C GLU A 113 4.89 -4.40 1.65
N LYS A 114 5.14 -4.29 0.35
CA LYS A 114 6.22 -3.43 -0.15
C LYS A 114 5.75 -2.02 -0.47
N ASP A 115 4.44 -1.84 -0.62
CA ASP A 115 3.80 -0.60 -1.05
C ASP A 115 2.38 -0.53 -0.51
N LEU A 116 1.87 0.69 -0.30
CA LEU A 116 0.50 0.92 0.18
C LEU A 116 -0.56 0.34 -0.74
N ALA A 117 -0.33 0.28 -2.06
CA ALA A 117 -1.29 -0.26 -3.01
C ALA A 117 -1.44 -1.79 -2.93
N GLU A 118 -0.56 -2.49 -2.21
CA GLU A 118 -0.65 -3.95 -2.07
C GLU A 118 -1.66 -4.36 -0.99
N ILE A 119 -2.19 -3.44 -0.17
CA ILE A 119 -2.92 -3.79 1.07
C ILE A 119 -4.18 -4.58 0.74
N PRO A 120 -4.46 -5.73 1.38
CA PRO A 120 -5.50 -6.64 0.91
C PRO A 120 -6.91 -6.06 0.98
N VAL A 121 -7.18 -5.14 1.93
CA VAL A 121 -8.47 -4.44 2.01
C VAL A 121 -8.63 -3.34 0.96
N LEU A 122 -7.53 -2.91 0.34
CA LEU A 122 -7.55 -2.08 -0.86
C LEU A 122 -7.67 -2.92 -2.13
N ARG A 123 -7.48 -4.23 -2.02
CA ARG A 123 -7.62 -5.11 -3.17
C ARG A 123 -9.10 -5.25 -3.51
N ILE A 124 -9.38 -5.04 -4.79
CA ILE A 124 -10.69 -5.17 -5.39
C ILE A 124 -11.11 -6.64 -5.25
N SER A 125 -12.30 -6.87 -4.70
CA SER A 125 -12.87 -8.21 -4.65
C SER A 125 -13.22 -8.69 -6.06
N ASN A 126 -13.07 -9.98 -6.35
CA ASN A 126 -13.48 -10.51 -7.66
C ASN A 126 -15.01 -10.45 -7.88
N ALA A 127 -15.79 -10.25 -6.81
CA ALA A 127 -17.25 -10.18 -6.82
C ALA A 127 -17.81 -8.79 -7.21
N THR A 128 -16.98 -7.74 -7.28
CA THR A 128 -17.40 -6.38 -7.70
C THR A 128 -17.73 -6.32 -9.20
N ASN A 129 -18.66 -5.44 -9.61
CA ASN A 129 -19.08 -5.33 -11.02
C ASN A 129 -17.88 -4.95 -11.91
N ARG A 130 -17.86 -5.42 -13.17
CA ARG A 130 -16.73 -5.28 -14.10
C ARG A 130 -16.35 -3.83 -14.35
N ASP A 131 -17.30 -2.91 -14.32
CA ASP A 131 -17.04 -1.47 -14.49
C ASP A 131 -16.50 -0.83 -13.21
N GLU A 132 -16.94 -1.26 -12.01
CA GLU A 132 -16.34 -0.83 -10.73
C GLU A 132 -14.89 -1.30 -10.60
N LYS A 133 -14.58 -2.52 -11.08
CA LYS A 133 -13.19 -3.03 -11.17
C LYS A 133 -12.32 -2.09 -12.00
N ILE A 134 -12.81 -1.67 -13.17
CA ILE A 134 -12.09 -0.75 -14.07
C ILE A 134 -11.89 0.62 -13.40
N THR A 135 -12.92 1.18 -12.78
CA THR A 135 -12.83 2.47 -12.07
C THR A 135 -11.81 2.43 -10.93
N ALA A 136 -11.79 1.36 -10.14
CA ALA A 136 -10.82 1.19 -9.06
C ALA A 136 -9.39 1.01 -9.58
N ILE A 137 -9.19 0.28 -10.69
CA ILE A 137 -7.89 0.18 -11.36
C ILE A 137 -7.43 1.56 -11.85
N ILE A 138 -8.31 2.32 -12.51
CA ILE A 138 -8.01 3.68 -12.99
C ILE A 138 -7.60 4.57 -11.82
N LYS A 139 -8.37 4.58 -10.73
CA LYS A 139 -8.05 5.37 -9.53
C LYS A 139 -6.68 4.99 -8.95
N ASN A 140 -6.38 3.69 -8.87
CA ASN A 140 -5.08 3.22 -8.39
C ASN A 140 -3.93 3.62 -9.33
N LEU A 141 -4.14 3.55 -10.65
CA LEU A 141 -3.13 3.94 -11.64
C LEU A 141 -2.89 5.45 -11.64
N SER A 142 -3.95 6.27 -11.53
CA SER A 142 -3.84 7.73 -11.43
C SER A 142 -3.07 8.15 -10.18
N GLY A 143 -3.39 7.55 -9.02
CA GLY A 143 -2.72 7.86 -7.75
C GLY A 143 -1.27 7.39 -7.62
N ARG A 144 -0.70 6.72 -8.64
CA ARG A 144 0.71 6.28 -8.65
C ARG A 144 1.70 7.34 -9.15
N GLY A 145 1.23 8.40 -9.81
CA GLY A 145 2.08 9.46 -10.34
C GLY A 145 3.28 8.94 -11.14
N GLN A 146 4.51 9.25 -10.72
CA GLN A 146 5.73 8.81 -11.41
C GLN A 146 5.99 7.29 -11.35
N SER A 147 5.40 6.59 -10.39
CA SER A 147 5.53 5.12 -10.22
C SER A 147 4.56 4.34 -11.10
N ILE A 148 3.86 5.00 -12.02
CA ILE A 148 2.91 4.36 -12.91
C ILE A 148 3.61 3.33 -13.84
N PRO A 149 3.06 2.11 -14.01
CA PRO A 149 3.75 1.04 -14.75
C PRO A 149 3.97 1.38 -16.23
N ARG A 150 5.21 1.52 -16.70
CA ARG A 150 5.48 1.88 -18.11
C ARG A 150 5.60 0.71 -19.07
N LYS A 151 5.58 -0.53 -18.56
CA LYS A 151 5.68 -1.77 -19.36
C LYS A 151 4.43 -2.60 -19.18
N VAL A 152 3.99 -3.29 -20.24
CA VAL A 152 2.78 -4.14 -20.20
C VAL A 152 2.89 -5.19 -19.11
N LYS A 153 4.03 -5.90 -19.00
CA LYS A 153 4.26 -6.90 -17.95
C LYS A 153 4.14 -6.31 -16.53
N THR A 154 4.66 -5.11 -16.31
CA THR A 154 4.58 -4.43 -15.02
C THR A 154 3.16 -3.96 -14.74
N LEU A 155 2.45 -3.47 -15.75
CA LEU A 155 1.02 -3.12 -15.64
C LEU A 155 0.20 -4.34 -15.25
N THR A 156 0.36 -5.46 -15.96
CA THR A 156 -0.37 -6.71 -15.67
C THR A 156 -0.11 -7.21 -14.25
N ASN A 157 1.14 -7.20 -13.80
CA ASN A 157 1.49 -7.57 -12.43
C ASN A 157 0.88 -6.61 -11.40
N THR A 158 0.87 -5.31 -11.72
CA THR A 158 0.27 -4.27 -10.88
C THR A 158 -1.24 -4.45 -10.78
N ILE A 159 -1.94 -4.71 -11.89
CA ILE A 159 -3.37 -5.00 -11.90
C ILE A 159 -3.63 -6.25 -11.08
N ASN A 160 -2.86 -7.33 -11.28
CA ASN A 160 -3.05 -8.58 -10.57
C ASN A 160 -2.84 -8.44 -9.05
N SER A 161 -1.91 -7.58 -8.62
CA SER A 161 -1.71 -7.31 -7.18
C SER A 161 -2.86 -6.53 -6.55
N LEU A 162 -3.68 -5.85 -7.34
CA LEU A 162 -4.87 -5.14 -6.87
C LEU A 162 -6.07 -6.06 -6.61
N PHE A 163 -6.01 -7.35 -6.94
CA PHE A 163 -7.12 -8.27 -6.68
C PHE A 163 -6.81 -9.18 -5.49
N THR A 164 -7.82 -9.48 -4.69
CA THR A 164 -7.68 -10.35 -3.51
C THR A 164 -7.22 -11.74 -3.94
N ASP A 165 -7.83 -12.28 -4.99
CA ASP A 165 -7.41 -13.51 -5.65
C ASP A 165 -6.76 -13.16 -6.98
N LYS A 166 -5.68 -13.87 -7.33
CA LYS A 166 -4.99 -13.66 -8.59
C LYS A 166 -5.95 -13.93 -9.75
N LEU A 167 -6.05 -12.98 -10.65
CA LEU A 167 -6.79 -13.13 -11.89
C LEU A 167 -6.03 -14.03 -12.85
N GLU A 168 -6.78 -14.81 -13.63
CA GLU A 168 -6.20 -15.57 -14.73
C GLU A 168 -5.62 -14.64 -15.79
N GLU A 169 -4.60 -15.11 -16.51
CA GLU A 169 -3.92 -14.33 -17.55
C GLU A 169 -4.89 -13.82 -18.63
N LYS A 170 -5.89 -14.63 -19.01
CA LYS A 170 -6.94 -14.22 -19.95
C LYS A 170 -7.78 -13.05 -19.42
N GLU A 171 -8.09 -13.04 -18.14
CA GLU A 171 -8.91 -12.00 -17.54
C GLU A 171 -8.13 -10.69 -17.42
N LEU A 172 -6.86 -10.77 -17.01
CA LEU A 172 -5.93 -9.64 -16.99
C LEU A 172 -5.76 -9.00 -18.37
N LEU A 173 -5.58 -9.81 -19.42
CA LEU A 173 -5.52 -9.33 -20.80
C LEU A 173 -6.82 -8.65 -21.22
N SER A 174 -7.97 -9.17 -20.80
CA SER A 174 -9.27 -8.55 -21.08
C SER A 174 -9.41 -7.17 -20.43
N ILE A 175 -8.90 -7.01 -19.21
CA ILE A 175 -8.90 -5.74 -18.48
C ILE A 175 -7.98 -4.72 -19.18
N VAL A 176 -6.76 -5.13 -19.54
CA VAL A 176 -5.82 -4.27 -20.27
C VAL A 176 -6.41 -3.83 -21.61
N LYS A 177 -7.05 -4.75 -22.35
CA LYS A 177 -7.72 -4.43 -23.61
C LYS A 177 -8.86 -3.43 -23.41
N LYS A 178 -9.67 -3.58 -22.37
CA LYS A 178 -10.77 -2.65 -22.07
C LYS A 178 -10.25 -1.25 -21.69
N LEU A 179 -9.15 -1.16 -20.94
CA LEU A 179 -8.48 0.12 -20.65
C LEU A 179 -7.98 0.82 -21.92
N GLN A 180 -7.51 0.04 -22.91
CA GLN A 180 -7.09 0.55 -24.21
C GLN A 180 -8.28 1.00 -25.07
N GLU A 181 -9.36 0.21 -25.12
CA GLU A 181 -10.61 0.53 -25.83
C GLU A 181 -11.26 1.81 -25.28
N GLN A 182 -11.22 1.99 -23.96
CA GLN A 182 -11.70 3.21 -23.29
C GLN A 182 -10.69 4.37 -23.36
N LYS A 183 -9.58 4.22 -24.08
CA LYS A 183 -8.55 5.23 -24.32
C LYS A 183 -7.81 5.73 -23.07
N TYR A 184 -7.89 5.02 -21.95
CA TYR A 184 -7.15 5.34 -20.72
C TYR A 184 -5.67 4.99 -20.83
N ILE A 185 -5.32 4.01 -21.65
CA ILE A 185 -3.94 3.62 -21.95
C ILE A 185 -3.71 3.50 -23.45
N VAL A 186 -2.47 3.71 -23.87
CA VAL A 186 -1.96 3.43 -25.21
C VAL A 186 -0.83 2.41 -25.06
N VAL A 187 -0.97 1.25 -25.69
CA VAL A 187 0.04 0.20 -25.70
C VAL A 187 0.78 0.26 -27.04
N SER A 188 2.09 0.48 -27.00
CA SER A 188 2.97 0.44 -28.17
C SER A 188 4.06 -0.60 -27.91
N GLU A 189 3.98 -1.71 -28.67
CA GLU A 189 4.81 -2.91 -28.47
C GLU A 189 4.74 -3.43 -27.03
N ASN A 190 5.70 -3.05 -26.19
CA ASN A 190 5.84 -3.48 -24.81
C ASN A 190 5.71 -2.33 -23.79
N ASN A 191 5.55 -1.10 -24.29
CA ASN A 191 5.44 0.11 -23.48
C ASN A 191 3.98 0.55 -23.34
N VAL A 192 3.67 1.14 -22.19
CA VAL A 192 2.35 1.67 -21.85
C VAL A 192 2.46 3.16 -21.56
N SER A 193 1.64 3.94 -22.25
CA SER A 193 1.43 5.37 -22.02
C SER A 193 0.01 5.59 -21.50
N TYR A 194 -0.18 6.60 -20.65
CA TYR A 194 -1.44 6.82 -19.93
C TYR A 194 -2.11 8.11 -20.38
N LYS A 195 -3.44 8.05 -20.52
CA LYS A 195 -4.36 9.18 -20.74
C LYS A 195 -5.48 9.09 -19.70
N LEU A 196 -5.08 9.02 -18.44
CA LEU A 196 -6.03 8.91 -17.33
C LEU A 196 -6.69 10.27 -17.09
N PRO A 197 -7.99 10.32 -16.74
CA PRO A 197 -8.65 11.54 -16.35
C PRO A 197 -8.00 12.09 -15.07
N HIS A 198 -7.84 13.41 -15.03
CA HIS A 198 -7.38 14.15 -13.85
C HIS A 198 -8.42 14.13 -12.74
#